data_AF-M2Z1E7-F1
#
_entry.id   AF-M2Z1E7-F1
#
_cell.length_a   1.000
_cell.length_b   1.000
_cell.length_c   1.000
_cell.angle_alpha   90.00
_cell.angle_beta   90.00
_cell.angle_gamma   90.00
#
_symmetry.space_group_name_H-M   'P 1'
#
loop_
_entity.id
_entity.type
_entity.pdbx_description
1 polymer ?
#
loop_
_entity_poly.entity_id
_entity_poly.type
_entity_poly.pdbx_seq_one_letter_code
_entity_poly.pdbx_strand_id
1 'polypeptide(L)'
;MATLEAHRKPPSKQLLFAKKHSPEAVAKATALALVKRDPISIVKRIFRRQKFRKWMTDWTNAIERDRLRPEDLLPALHIGWRLICTILFFGALQDVPVSFKAHLNRDYNAFGWTSYGNRMFIELDPKAERRREGMGVAETIVYTLIHEGCHAFLVNFSCYCEFCGFEACRDRKPFEIGGGHGIAWQILTMAVEDSAGRCLGVKVDLQRRKDAVNDLRVRDDALYLNFEWVRRKFFA
;
A
#
# COMPACT_ATOMS: atom_id res chain seq x y z
N MET A 1 9.45 -19.12 -34.65
CA MET A 1 9.62 -18.75 -33.23
C MET A 1 10.35 -17.41 -33.18
N ALA A 2 9.59 -16.31 -33.30
CA ALA A 2 10.14 -14.96 -33.23
C ALA A 2 10.25 -14.53 -31.76
N THR A 3 11.45 -14.16 -31.36
CA THR A 3 11.91 -13.96 -29.98
C THR A 3 11.24 -12.74 -29.34
N LEU A 4 10.67 -12.96 -28.15
CA LEU A 4 10.00 -12.01 -27.25
C LEU A 4 10.96 -10.98 -26.62
N GLU A 5 11.81 -10.31 -27.40
CA GLU A 5 12.80 -9.34 -26.85
C GLU A 5 12.49 -7.88 -27.17
N ALA A 6 11.52 -7.56 -28.03
CA ALA A 6 11.39 -6.22 -28.59
C ALA A 6 10.70 -5.15 -27.69
N HIS A 7 10.21 -5.46 -26.49
CA HIS A 7 9.45 -4.48 -25.68
C HIS A 7 9.82 -4.41 -24.18
N ARG A 8 11.10 -4.59 -23.84
CA ARG A 8 11.59 -4.14 -22.53
C ARG A 8 11.77 -2.63 -22.54
N LYS A 9 10.72 -1.88 -22.17
CA LYS A 9 10.90 -0.48 -21.75
C LYS A 9 11.98 -0.46 -20.65
N PRO A 10 12.94 0.48 -20.68
CA PRO A 10 13.91 0.59 -19.61
C PRO A 10 13.16 0.70 -18.27
N PRO A 11 13.63 0.02 -17.20
CA PRO A 11 13.01 0.14 -15.89
C PRO A 11 12.87 1.63 -15.56
N SER A 12 11.67 2.04 -15.12
CA SER A 12 11.42 3.42 -14.72
C SER A 12 12.49 3.86 -13.70
N LYS A 13 12.79 5.16 -13.60
CA LYS A 13 13.74 5.68 -12.59
C LYS A 13 13.41 5.21 -11.17
N GLN A 14 12.15 4.85 -10.88
CA GLN A 14 11.71 4.21 -9.63
C GLN A 14 12.31 2.81 -9.42
N LEU A 15 12.36 1.96 -10.45
CA LEU A 15 12.96 0.61 -10.39
C LEU A 15 14.49 0.64 -10.16
N LEU A 16 15.18 1.70 -10.58
CA LEU A 16 16.61 1.90 -10.28
C LEU A 16 16.85 2.36 -8.82
N PHE A 17 15.86 2.99 -8.20
CA PHE A 17 15.92 3.49 -6.82
C PHE A 17 15.67 2.39 -5.79
N ALA A 18 14.77 1.46 -6.10
CA ALA A 18 14.50 0.25 -5.32
C ALA A 18 15.78 -0.54 -4.97
N LYS A 19 16.82 -0.47 -5.82
CA LYS A 19 18.05 -1.25 -5.64
C LYS A 19 18.97 -0.82 -4.47
N LYS A 20 18.71 0.31 -3.80
CA LYS A 20 19.66 0.89 -2.81
C LYS A 20 19.22 0.83 -1.34
N HIS A 21 17.98 0.48 -1.06
CA HIS A 21 17.44 0.57 0.30
C HIS A 21 16.75 -0.72 0.71
N SER A 22 16.97 -1.15 1.95
CA SER A 22 16.27 -2.32 2.50
C SER A 22 14.79 -2.00 2.74
N PRO A 23 13.89 -2.99 2.66
CA PRO A 23 12.48 -2.83 3.01
C PRO A 23 12.27 -2.14 4.36
N GLU A 24 13.05 -2.52 5.38
CA GLU A 24 12.95 -1.91 6.71
C GLU A 24 13.25 -0.40 6.68
N ALA A 25 14.31 0.03 5.97
CA ALA A 25 14.68 1.44 5.87
C ALA A 25 13.59 2.27 5.18
N VAL A 26 13.00 1.74 4.11
CA VAL A 26 11.90 2.37 3.37
C VAL A 26 10.66 2.50 4.26
N ALA A 27 10.30 1.43 4.98
CA ALA A 27 9.18 1.44 5.91
C ALA A 27 9.36 2.48 7.02
N LYS A 28 10.54 2.51 7.68
CA LYS A 28 10.87 3.48 8.73
C LYS A 28 10.80 4.92 8.23
N ALA A 29 11.41 5.18 7.08
CA ALA A 29 11.44 6.51 6.48
C ALA A 29 10.03 7.01 6.14
N THR A 30 9.18 6.12 5.64
CA THR A 30 7.77 6.40 5.30
C THR A 30 6.93 6.60 6.55
N ALA A 31 7.08 5.74 7.57
CA ALA A 31 6.41 5.87 8.85
C ALA A 31 6.73 7.23 9.49
N LEU A 32 8.02 7.59 9.53
CA LEU A 32 8.46 8.89 10.01
C LEU A 32 7.83 10.04 9.21
N ALA A 33 7.71 9.89 7.89
CA ALA A 33 7.04 10.87 7.05
C ALA A 33 5.54 10.97 7.28
N LEU A 34 4.83 9.88 7.57
CA LEU A 34 3.40 9.89 7.90
C LEU A 34 3.13 10.49 9.29
N VAL A 35 4.04 10.28 10.25
CA VAL A 35 3.99 10.91 11.57
C VAL A 35 4.32 12.40 11.46
N LYS A 36 5.44 12.74 10.84
CA LYS A 36 5.90 14.14 10.69
C LYS A 36 5.14 14.95 9.65
N ARG A 37 4.36 14.35 8.73
CA ARG A 37 3.45 15.07 7.80
C ARG A 37 2.27 15.77 8.49
N ASP A 38 2.30 15.88 9.81
CA ASP A 38 1.38 16.75 10.54
C ASP A 38 1.37 18.25 10.13
N PRO A 39 2.26 18.81 9.27
CA PRO A 39 2.03 20.13 8.68
C PRO A 39 1.37 20.07 7.29
N ILE A 40 0.56 19.06 6.97
CA ILE A 40 -0.56 19.34 6.04
C ILE A 40 -1.40 20.39 6.75
N SER A 41 -1.42 21.63 6.22
CA SER A 41 -2.25 22.69 6.79
C SER A 41 -3.64 22.13 7.09
N ILE A 42 -4.16 22.42 8.28
CA ILE A 42 -5.41 21.85 8.79
C ILE A 42 -6.51 21.90 7.71
N VAL A 43 -6.54 22.98 6.92
CA VAL A 43 -7.41 23.18 5.75
C VAL A 43 -7.26 22.07 4.69
N LYS A 44 -6.04 21.76 4.23
CA LYS A 44 -5.80 20.70 3.24
C LYS A 44 -6.21 19.32 3.78
N ARG A 45 -6.05 19.09 5.09
CA ARG A 45 -6.46 17.84 5.76
C ARG A 45 -7.98 17.70 5.78
N ILE A 46 -8.69 18.74 6.20
CA ILE A 46 -10.16 18.78 6.22
C ILE A 46 -10.70 18.53 4.81
N PHE A 47 -10.17 19.24 3.82
CA PHE A 47 -10.61 19.12 2.44
C PHE A 47 -10.40 17.70 1.86
N ARG A 48 -9.23 17.10 2.10
CA ARG A 48 -8.94 15.72 1.70
C ARG A 48 -9.87 14.72 2.38
N ARG A 49 -10.11 14.89 3.68
CA ARG A 49 -11.04 14.06 4.45
C ARG A 49 -12.47 14.19 3.94
N GLN A 50 -12.93 15.38 3.62
CA GLN A 50 -14.26 15.61 3.02
C GLN A 50 -14.39 14.95 1.66
N LYS A 51 -13.38 15.10 0.78
CA LYS A 51 -13.36 14.40 -0.53
C LYS A 51 -13.41 12.89 -0.38
N PHE A 52 -12.61 12.34 0.53
CA PHE A 52 -12.60 10.91 0.80
C PHE A 52 -13.93 10.43 1.37
N ARG A 53 -14.51 11.16 2.33
CA ARG A 53 -15.84 10.82 2.90
C ARG A 53 -16.93 10.83 1.84
N LYS A 54 -16.98 11.87 1.00
CA LYS A 54 -17.94 11.92 -0.10
C LYS A 54 -17.76 10.72 -1.03
N TRP A 55 -16.52 10.44 -1.43
CA TRP A 55 -16.23 9.28 -2.26
C TRP A 55 -16.64 7.97 -1.59
N MET A 56 -16.36 7.76 -0.30
CA MET A 56 -16.79 6.58 0.45
C MET A 56 -18.31 6.43 0.46
N THR A 57 -19.06 7.52 0.66
CA THR A 57 -20.54 7.47 0.61
C THR A 57 -21.04 7.08 -0.78
N ASP A 58 -20.51 7.71 -1.83
CA ASP A 58 -20.88 7.41 -3.22
C ASP A 58 -20.50 5.95 -3.58
N TRP A 59 -19.34 5.49 -3.13
CA TRP A 59 -18.83 4.13 -3.29
C TRP A 59 -19.71 3.08 -2.60
N THR A 60 -20.03 3.30 -1.33
CA THR A 60 -20.91 2.42 -0.56
C THR A 60 -22.29 2.33 -1.20
N ASN A 61 -22.87 3.45 -1.64
CA ASN A 61 -24.15 3.43 -2.36
C ASN A 61 -24.08 2.62 -3.66
N ALA A 62 -23.02 2.80 -4.45
CA ALA A 62 -22.84 2.09 -5.70
C ALA A 62 -22.77 0.55 -5.52
N ILE A 63 -22.11 0.09 -4.45
CA ILE A 63 -21.96 -1.35 -4.16
C ILE A 63 -23.19 -1.92 -3.48
N GLU A 64 -23.62 -1.31 -2.38
CA GLU A 64 -24.56 -1.95 -1.45
C GLU A 64 -26.01 -1.66 -1.82
N ARG A 65 -26.29 -0.45 -2.31
CA ARG A 65 -27.64 -0.04 -2.71
C ARG A 65 -27.91 -0.31 -4.18
N ASP A 66 -27.04 0.19 -5.05
CA ASP A 66 -27.24 0.16 -6.50
C ASP A 66 -26.75 -1.15 -7.11
N ARG A 67 -25.94 -1.92 -6.37
CA ARG A 67 -25.42 -3.25 -6.75
C ARG A 67 -24.81 -3.27 -8.14
N LEU A 68 -24.04 -2.23 -8.46
CA LEU A 68 -23.38 -2.11 -9.76
C LEU A 68 -22.42 -3.28 -10.00
N ARG A 69 -22.25 -3.64 -11.26
CA ARG A 69 -21.30 -4.69 -11.65
C ARG A 69 -19.86 -4.19 -11.45
N PRO A 70 -18.89 -5.09 -11.23
CA PRO A 70 -17.49 -4.71 -10.99
C PRO A 70 -16.90 -3.79 -12.05
N GLU A 71 -17.25 -4.00 -13.31
CA GLU A 71 -16.75 -3.20 -14.44
C GLU A 71 -17.24 -1.75 -14.37
N ASP A 72 -18.49 -1.57 -13.94
CA ASP A 72 -19.13 -0.26 -13.78
C ASP A 72 -18.58 0.49 -12.56
N LEU A 73 -17.97 -0.22 -11.59
CA LEU A 73 -17.33 0.34 -10.39
C LEU A 73 -15.88 0.80 -10.62
N LEU A 74 -15.20 0.36 -11.68
CA LEU A 74 -13.78 0.66 -11.92
C LEU A 74 -13.44 2.15 -11.92
N PRO A 75 -14.20 3.05 -12.57
CA PRO A 75 -13.90 4.48 -12.53
C PRO A 75 -13.92 5.05 -11.09
N ALA A 76 -14.90 4.65 -10.29
CA ALA A 76 -15.02 5.06 -8.90
C ALA A 76 -13.88 4.48 -8.04
N LEU A 77 -13.49 3.23 -8.30
CA LEU A 77 -12.35 2.58 -7.65
C LEU A 77 -11.04 3.34 -7.90
N HIS A 78 -10.79 3.76 -9.15
CA HIS A 78 -9.58 4.52 -9.50
C HIS A 78 -9.52 5.90 -8.85
N ILE A 79 -10.67 6.58 -8.71
CA ILE A 79 -10.76 7.84 -7.96
C ILE A 79 -10.39 7.60 -6.49
N GLY A 80 -10.95 6.56 -5.88
CA GLY A 80 -10.64 6.15 -4.51
C GLY A 80 -9.16 5.85 -4.32
N TRP A 81 -8.60 5.05 -5.22
CA TRP A 81 -7.20 4.68 -5.20
C TRP A 81 -6.28 5.90 -5.25
N ARG A 82 -6.55 6.87 -6.11
CA ARG A 82 -5.78 8.12 -6.16
C ARG A 82 -5.86 8.91 -4.86
N LEU A 83 -7.04 8.98 -4.23
CA LEU A 83 -7.20 9.65 -2.94
C LEU A 83 -6.38 8.96 -1.85
N ILE A 84 -6.50 7.63 -1.75
CA ILE A 84 -5.74 6.79 -0.82
C ILE A 84 -4.23 6.97 -1.05
N CYS A 85 -3.77 6.86 -2.30
CA CYS A 85 -2.37 7.05 -2.68
C CYS A 85 -1.83 8.42 -2.28
N THR A 86 -2.58 9.47 -2.58
CA THR A 86 -2.17 10.85 -2.27
C THR A 86 -1.98 11.06 -0.77
N ILE A 87 -2.80 10.37 0.04
CA ILE A 87 -2.86 10.57 1.49
C ILE A 87 -1.87 9.65 2.22
N LEU A 88 -1.88 8.35 1.91
CA LEU A 88 -1.12 7.33 2.65
C LEU A 88 0.21 6.97 1.99
N PHE A 89 0.34 7.16 0.68
CA PHE A 89 1.52 6.75 -0.09
C PHE A 89 2.17 7.91 -0.86
N PHE A 90 1.90 9.15 -0.46
CA PHE A 90 2.56 10.33 -1.03
C PHE A 90 2.38 10.48 -2.55
N GLY A 91 1.34 9.88 -3.13
CA GLY A 91 1.11 9.81 -4.58
C GLY A 91 1.98 8.77 -5.30
N ALA A 92 2.87 8.09 -4.60
CA ALA A 92 3.90 7.22 -5.18
C ALA A 92 3.34 5.99 -5.91
N LEU A 93 2.09 5.61 -5.64
CA LEU A 93 1.42 4.46 -6.24
C LEU A 93 0.23 4.83 -7.14
N GLN A 94 0.03 6.12 -7.45
CA GLN A 94 -1.16 6.58 -8.19
C GLN A 94 -1.30 5.96 -9.60
N ASP A 95 -0.17 5.53 -10.18
CA ASP A 95 -0.08 4.96 -11.52
C ASP A 95 -0.03 3.41 -11.49
N VAL A 96 -0.05 2.79 -10.29
CA VAL A 96 -0.19 1.34 -10.17
C VAL A 96 -1.61 0.97 -10.61
N PRO A 97 -1.78 0.15 -11.66
CA PRO A 97 -3.10 -0.28 -12.12
C PRO A 97 -3.83 -1.06 -11.03
N VAL A 98 -5.12 -0.74 -10.86
CA VAL A 98 -6.03 -1.46 -9.97
C VAL A 98 -7.20 -2.00 -10.78
N SER A 99 -7.52 -3.28 -10.62
CA SER A 99 -8.63 -3.92 -11.31
C SER A 99 -9.35 -4.91 -10.39
N PHE A 100 -10.52 -5.36 -10.83
CA PHE A 100 -11.21 -6.49 -10.23
C PHE A 100 -10.81 -7.79 -10.91
N LYS A 101 -10.70 -8.86 -10.13
CA LYS A 101 -10.56 -10.22 -10.62
C LYS A 101 -11.47 -11.13 -9.82
N ALA A 102 -12.41 -11.74 -10.52
CA ALA A 102 -13.28 -12.74 -9.91
C ALA A 102 -12.46 -13.94 -9.43
N HIS A 103 -12.93 -14.56 -8.35
CA HIS A 103 -12.41 -15.85 -7.85
C HIS A 103 -11.01 -15.80 -7.25
N LEU A 104 -10.45 -14.63 -6.94
CA LEU A 104 -9.20 -14.54 -6.19
C LEU A 104 -9.24 -15.34 -4.88
N ASN A 105 -10.38 -15.31 -4.17
CA ASN A 105 -10.52 -16.08 -2.94
C ASN A 105 -10.50 -17.59 -3.21
N ARG A 106 -11.08 -18.05 -4.32
CA ARG A 106 -11.07 -19.47 -4.68
C ARG A 106 -9.68 -19.93 -5.13
N ASP A 107 -9.01 -19.09 -5.92
CA ASP A 107 -7.77 -19.46 -6.62
C ASP A 107 -6.55 -19.29 -5.72
N TYR A 108 -6.58 -18.33 -4.79
CA TYR A 108 -5.43 -17.94 -3.97
C TYR A 108 -5.75 -17.78 -2.48
N ASN A 109 -6.98 -18.04 -2.04
CA ASN A 109 -7.44 -17.79 -0.66
C ASN A 109 -7.17 -16.33 -0.22
N ALA A 110 -7.33 -15.39 -1.15
CA ALA A 110 -7.01 -13.98 -0.96
C ALA A 110 -8.15 -13.08 -1.47
N PHE A 111 -8.37 -11.95 -0.78
CA PHE A 111 -9.35 -10.93 -1.19
C PHE A 111 -8.75 -9.88 -2.12
N GLY A 112 -7.43 -9.82 -2.19
CA GLY A 112 -6.67 -8.96 -3.06
C GLY A 112 -5.32 -9.60 -3.35
N TRP A 113 -4.68 -9.11 -4.40
CA TRP A 113 -3.37 -9.58 -4.82
C TRP A 113 -2.55 -8.44 -5.41
N THR A 114 -1.31 -8.33 -4.95
CA THR A 114 -0.31 -7.46 -5.55
C THR A 114 0.66 -8.29 -6.37
N SER A 115 0.82 -7.96 -7.65
CA SER A 115 1.82 -8.61 -8.50
C SER A 115 3.23 -8.08 -8.24
N TYR A 116 4.22 -8.94 -8.48
CA TYR A 116 5.64 -8.64 -8.34
C TYR A 116 6.32 -8.65 -9.71
N GLY A 117 7.38 -7.85 -9.88
CA GLY A 117 8.22 -7.86 -11.08
C GLY A 117 8.03 -6.66 -12.01
N ASN A 118 8.24 -6.86 -13.31
CA ASN A 118 8.38 -5.76 -14.29
C ASN A 118 7.10 -4.94 -14.55
N ARG A 119 5.93 -5.46 -14.17
CA ARG A 119 4.64 -4.75 -14.25
C ARG A 119 3.84 -5.03 -12.99
N MET A 120 3.92 -4.09 -12.04
CA MET A 120 3.14 -4.14 -10.82
C MET A 120 1.70 -3.71 -11.08
N PHE A 121 0.76 -4.42 -10.46
CA PHE A 121 -0.67 -4.10 -10.44
C PHE A 121 -1.30 -4.69 -9.18
N ILE A 122 -2.49 -4.20 -8.84
CA ILE A 122 -3.31 -4.68 -7.72
C ILE A 122 -4.62 -5.23 -8.30
N GLU A 123 -4.97 -6.45 -7.92
CA GLU A 123 -6.26 -7.06 -8.22
C GLU A 123 -7.06 -7.20 -6.92
N LEU A 124 -8.37 -6.93 -6.98
CA LEU A 124 -9.29 -7.08 -5.85
C LEU A 124 -10.39 -8.06 -6.21
N ASP A 125 -10.84 -8.86 -5.24
CA ASP A 125 -12.03 -9.68 -5.40
C ASP A 125 -13.26 -8.77 -5.23
N PRO A 126 -14.11 -8.58 -6.25
CA PRO A 126 -15.31 -7.75 -6.11
C PRO A 126 -16.32 -8.35 -5.12
N LYS A 127 -16.19 -9.64 -4.79
CA LYS A 127 -17.00 -10.36 -3.81
C LYS A 127 -16.22 -10.60 -2.51
N ALA A 128 -15.25 -9.74 -2.20
CA ALA A 128 -14.55 -9.75 -0.93
C ALA A 128 -15.51 -9.40 0.22
N GLU A 129 -16.30 -10.38 0.65
CA GLU A 129 -17.00 -10.36 1.91
C GLU A 129 -16.02 -10.82 2.98
N ARG A 130 -15.42 -9.86 3.70
CA ARG A 130 -14.73 -10.25 4.93
C ARG A 130 -15.80 -10.74 5.90
N ARG A 131 -15.60 -11.94 6.44
CA ARG A 131 -16.28 -12.42 7.65
C ARG A 131 -15.85 -11.66 8.91
N ARG A 132 -15.67 -10.33 8.83
CA ARG A 132 -15.51 -9.48 10.01
C ARG A 132 -16.88 -8.92 10.31
N GLU A 133 -17.43 -9.32 11.44
CA GLU A 133 -18.70 -8.82 11.94
C GLU A 133 -18.75 -7.29 11.88
N GLY A 134 -19.77 -6.76 11.21
CA GLY A 134 -20.06 -5.33 11.16
C GLY A 134 -19.33 -4.52 10.07
N MET A 135 -18.53 -5.14 9.18
CA MET A 135 -17.90 -4.43 8.04
C MET A 135 -18.66 -4.68 6.73
N GLY A 136 -19.01 -3.62 6.01
CA GLY A 136 -19.65 -3.72 4.70
C GLY A 136 -18.71 -4.23 3.59
N VAL A 137 -19.27 -4.64 2.45
CA VAL A 137 -18.48 -5.06 1.27
C VAL A 137 -17.64 -3.90 0.76
N ALA A 138 -18.25 -2.70 0.71
CA ALA A 138 -17.57 -1.50 0.24
C ALA A 138 -16.32 -1.18 1.08
N GLU A 139 -16.44 -1.25 2.41
CA GLU A 139 -15.34 -1.03 3.35
C GLU A 139 -14.27 -2.11 3.25
N THR A 140 -14.69 -3.37 3.06
CA THR A 140 -13.77 -4.49 2.89
C THR A 140 -12.88 -4.32 1.66
N ILE A 141 -13.44 -3.86 0.54
CA ILE A 141 -12.65 -3.60 -0.67
C ILE A 141 -11.63 -2.49 -0.42
N VAL A 142 -12.01 -1.41 0.27
CA VAL A 142 -11.09 -0.30 0.59
C VAL A 142 -9.97 -0.74 1.53
N TYR A 143 -10.31 -1.52 2.56
CA TYR A 143 -9.32 -2.12 3.44
C TYR A 143 -8.31 -2.93 2.64
N THR A 144 -8.83 -3.81 1.77
CA THR A 144 -8.00 -4.73 0.98
C THR A 144 -7.12 -3.95 0.01
N LEU A 145 -7.65 -2.89 -0.60
CA LEU A 145 -6.86 -1.99 -1.45
C LEU A 145 -5.72 -1.30 -0.68
N ILE A 146 -5.93 -0.88 0.57
CA ILE A 146 -4.86 -0.30 1.39
C ILE A 146 -3.81 -1.36 1.76
N HIS A 147 -4.26 -2.58 2.06
CA HIS A 147 -3.38 -3.73 2.35
C HIS A 147 -2.46 -4.04 1.16
N GLU A 148 -3.04 -4.24 -0.02
CA GLU A 148 -2.29 -4.48 -1.25
C GLU A 148 -1.43 -3.26 -1.63
N GLY A 149 -1.91 -2.04 -1.36
CA GLY A 149 -1.10 -0.84 -1.51
C GLY A 149 0.19 -0.83 -0.67
N CYS A 150 0.15 -1.40 0.54
CA CYS A 150 1.35 -1.54 1.37
C CYS A 150 2.35 -2.52 0.76
N HIS A 151 1.88 -3.66 0.23
CA HIS A 151 2.73 -4.60 -0.51
C HIS A 151 3.35 -3.92 -1.73
N ALA A 152 2.53 -3.26 -2.55
CA ALA A 152 2.97 -2.53 -3.73
C ALA A 152 4.03 -1.48 -3.38
N PHE A 153 3.84 -0.75 -2.29
CA PHE A 153 4.80 0.25 -1.81
C PHE A 153 6.15 -0.38 -1.47
N LEU A 154 6.16 -1.42 -0.63
CA LEU A 154 7.41 -2.06 -0.22
C LEU A 154 8.13 -2.64 -1.43
N VAL A 155 7.42 -3.29 -2.35
CA VAL A 155 8.03 -3.89 -3.55
C VAL A 155 8.59 -2.83 -4.50
N ASN A 156 7.91 -1.70 -4.69
CA ASN A 156 8.36 -0.65 -5.62
C ASN A 156 9.55 0.16 -5.11
N PHE A 157 9.65 0.34 -3.79
CA PHE A 157 10.59 1.31 -3.22
C PHE A 157 11.73 0.69 -2.43
N SER A 158 11.76 -0.63 -2.26
CA SER A 158 12.85 -1.36 -1.58
C SER A 158 13.51 -2.40 -2.48
N CYS A 159 14.68 -2.91 -2.08
CA CYS A 159 15.27 -4.02 -2.84
C CYS A 159 14.39 -5.26 -2.65
N TYR A 160 13.76 -5.68 -3.74
CA TYR A 160 13.24 -7.03 -3.90
C TYR A 160 14.33 -7.91 -4.52
N CYS A 161 14.81 -8.90 -3.77
CA CYS A 161 16.07 -9.62 -4.02
C CYS A 161 16.22 -10.28 -5.40
N GLU A 162 15.11 -10.52 -6.09
CA GLU A 162 15.07 -11.02 -7.46
C GLU A 162 15.81 -10.09 -8.45
N PHE A 163 15.96 -8.80 -8.12
CA PHE A 163 16.52 -7.78 -9.04
C PHE A 163 17.78 -7.06 -8.55
N CYS A 164 18.18 -7.20 -7.27
CA CYS A 164 19.39 -6.52 -6.75
C CYS A 164 20.62 -7.41 -6.65
N GLY A 165 20.50 -8.75 -6.71
CA GLY A 165 21.64 -9.67 -6.83
C GLY A 165 22.58 -9.77 -5.62
N PHE A 166 22.36 -8.98 -4.56
CA PHE A 166 23.20 -8.97 -3.36
C PHE A 166 22.78 -10.07 -2.36
N GLU A 167 23.73 -10.90 -1.92
CA GLU A 167 23.50 -11.96 -0.92
C GLU A 167 22.96 -11.43 0.42
N ALA A 168 23.49 -10.30 0.89
CA ALA A 168 23.02 -9.65 2.12
C ALA A 168 21.52 -9.26 2.09
N CYS A 169 20.95 -9.03 0.89
CA CYS A 169 19.50 -8.79 0.76
C CYS A 169 18.71 -10.10 0.83
N ARG A 170 19.25 -11.20 0.30
CA ARG A 170 18.63 -12.52 0.30
C ARG A 170 18.41 -13.02 1.73
N ASP A 171 19.41 -12.87 2.59
CA ASP A 171 19.36 -13.38 3.98
C ASP A 171 18.42 -12.57 4.88
N ARG A 172 18.24 -11.28 4.58
CA ARG A 172 17.34 -10.39 5.33
C ARG A 172 15.89 -10.49 4.89
N LYS A 173 15.62 -10.93 3.66
CA LYS A 173 14.25 -10.97 3.08
C LYS A 173 13.24 -11.78 3.91
N PRO A 174 13.54 -13.00 4.39
CA PRO A 174 12.58 -13.78 5.19
C PRO A 174 12.17 -13.06 6.48
N PHE A 175 13.03 -12.17 6.99
CA PHE A 175 12.76 -11.39 8.19
C PHE A 175 12.07 -10.04 7.87
N GLU A 176 12.58 -9.32 6.87
CA GLU A 176 12.10 -7.97 6.53
C GLU A 176 10.75 -7.98 5.80
N ILE A 177 10.60 -8.91 4.84
CA ILE A 177 9.37 -9.06 4.04
C ILE A 177 8.58 -10.29 4.53
N GLY A 178 9.25 -11.37 4.92
CA GLY A 178 8.61 -12.63 5.31
C GLY A 178 7.69 -13.18 4.23
N GLY A 179 6.62 -13.88 4.64
CA GLY A 179 5.51 -14.28 3.76
C GLY A 179 4.61 -13.11 3.31
N GLY A 180 5.15 -11.89 3.25
CA GLY A 180 4.46 -10.64 2.96
C GLY A 180 4.34 -9.70 4.18
N HIS A 181 4.33 -10.23 5.40
CA HIS A 181 4.06 -9.45 6.63
C HIS A 181 5.23 -9.40 7.64
N GLY A 182 6.47 -9.38 7.15
CA GLY A 182 7.70 -9.24 7.96
C GLY A 182 7.88 -7.89 8.65
N ILE A 183 9.05 -7.59 9.22
CA ILE A 183 9.23 -6.37 10.05
C ILE A 183 8.94 -5.06 9.29
N ALA A 184 9.28 -4.98 7.99
CA ALA A 184 9.03 -3.79 7.19
C ALA A 184 7.52 -3.54 7.02
N TRP A 185 6.74 -4.61 6.85
CA TRP A 185 5.29 -4.56 6.86
C TRP A 185 4.76 -4.01 8.18
N GLN A 186 5.23 -4.56 9.31
CA GLN A 186 4.73 -4.15 10.64
C GLN A 186 4.95 -2.64 10.89
N ILE A 187 6.11 -2.12 10.50
CA ILE A 187 6.45 -0.70 10.63
C ILE A 187 5.57 0.16 9.74
N LEU A 188 5.50 -0.17 8.45
CA LEU A 188 4.74 0.61 7.47
C LEU A 188 3.25 0.63 7.83
N THR A 189 2.68 -0.54 8.07
CA THR A 189 1.23 -0.67 8.34
C THR A 189 0.81 0.00 9.63
N MET A 190 1.64 0.01 10.67
CA MET A 190 1.35 0.75 11.90
C MET A 190 1.15 2.25 11.61
N ALA A 191 2.04 2.85 10.82
CA ALA A 191 1.93 4.26 10.45
C ALA A 191 0.79 4.53 9.46
N VAL A 192 0.52 3.58 8.55
CA VAL A 192 -0.59 3.68 7.59
C VAL A 192 -1.94 3.57 8.30
N GLU A 193 -2.11 2.67 9.27
CA GLU A 193 -3.32 2.53 10.11
C GLU A 193 -3.61 3.82 10.88
N ASP A 194 -2.61 4.36 11.57
CA ASP A 194 -2.74 5.62 12.30
C ASP A 194 -3.09 6.78 11.36
N SER A 195 -2.38 6.89 10.23
CA SER A 195 -2.63 7.94 9.24
C SER A 195 -4.00 7.80 8.58
N ALA A 196 -4.50 6.58 8.34
CA ALA A 196 -5.85 6.34 7.84
C ALA A 196 -6.89 6.83 8.85
N GLY A 197 -6.71 6.53 10.14
CA GLY A 197 -7.57 7.04 11.21
C GLY A 197 -7.60 8.57 11.24
N ARG A 198 -6.43 9.22 11.23
CA ARG A 198 -6.31 10.68 11.31
C ARG A 198 -6.76 11.41 10.04
N CYS A 199 -6.37 10.94 8.87
CA CYS A 199 -6.52 11.66 7.60
C CYS A 199 -7.78 11.27 6.82
N LEU A 200 -8.13 9.98 6.83
CA LEU A 200 -9.31 9.46 6.12
C LEU A 200 -10.52 9.35 7.06
N GLY A 201 -10.27 9.18 8.36
CA GLY A 201 -11.32 8.94 9.35
C GLY A 201 -11.83 7.50 9.33
N VAL A 202 -11.02 6.54 8.86
CA VAL A 202 -11.36 5.12 8.82
C VAL A 202 -10.39 4.33 9.68
N LYS A 203 -10.91 3.35 10.42
CA LYS A 203 -10.09 2.41 11.19
C LYS A 203 -9.82 1.19 10.31
N VAL A 204 -8.57 1.02 9.92
CA VAL A 204 -8.08 -0.18 9.23
C VAL A 204 -7.20 -0.97 10.19
N ASP A 205 -7.06 -2.27 9.93
CA ASP A 205 -6.37 -3.20 10.83
C ASP A 205 -5.19 -3.91 10.18
N LEU A 206 -4.94 -3.81 8.88
CA LEU A 206 -3.82 -4.39 8.10
C LEU A 206 -3.12 -5.69 8.61
N GLN A 207 -3.76 -6.51 9.45
CA GLN A 207 -3.26 -7.79 9.97
C GLN A 207 -1.84 -7.73 10.55
N ARG A 208 -1.52 -6.69 11.32
CA ARG A 208 -0.27 -6.68 12.10
C ARG A 208 -0.24 -7.79 13.14
N ARG A 209 0.96 -8.28 13.48
CA ARG A 209 1.12 -9.22 14.59
C ARG A 209 0.93 -8.46 15.91
N LYS A 210 0.21 -9.06 16.86
CA LYS A 210 -0.10 -8.41 18.16
C LYS A 210 1.15 -8.12 18.99
N ASP A 211 2.18 -8.93 18.84
CA ASP A 211 3.49 -8.85 19.50
C ASP A 211 4.51 -7.97 18.76
N ALA A 212 4.27 -7.60 17.50
CA ALA A 212 5.21 -6.83 16.69
C ALA A 212 5.60 -5.48 17.32
N VAL A 213 4.73 -4.88 18.15
CA VAL A 213 5.03 -3.62 18.85
C VAL A 213 6.20 -3.79 19.83
N ASN A 214 6.35 -4.96 20.44
CA ASN A 214 7.46 -5.24 21.36
C ASN A 214 8.78 -5.42 20.60
N ASP A 215 8.75 -6.09 19.45
CA ASP A 215 9.92 -6.26 18.56
C ASP A 215 10.46 -4.91 18.05
N LEU A 216 9.58 -3.92 17.84
CA LEU A 216 9.96 -2.60 17.36
C LEU A 216 10.59 -1.72 18.46
N ARG A 217 10.07 -1.79 19.69
CA ARG A 217 10.61 -1.04 20.85
C ARG A 217 12.03 -1.47 21.23
N VAL A 218 12.36 -2.75 21.07
CA VAL A 218 13.72 -3.27 21.33
C VAL A 218 14.77 -2.72 20.34
N ARG A 219 14.33 -2.12 19.22
CA ARG A 219 15.21 -1.56 18.18
C ARG A 219 15.25 -0.02 18.14
N ASP A 220 14.53 0.67 19.03
CA ASP A 220 14.41 2.13 19.07
C ASP A 220 15.72 2.87 19.46
N ASP A 221 16.65 2.22 20.14
CA ASP A 221 17.92 2.85 20.56
C ASP A 221 18.85 3.22 19.37
N ALA A 222 18.55 2.73 18.16
CA ALA A 222 19.33 2.95 16.94
C ALA A 222 18.64 3.88 15.90
N LEU A 223 17.49 4.48 16.23
CA LEU A 223 16.53 4.98 15.24
C LEU A 223 16.64 6.48 14.87
N TYR A 224 17.86 7.05 14.88
CA TYR A 224 18.13 8.35 14.26
C TYR A 224 18.52 8.17 12.78
N LEU A 225 17.53 8.03 11.89
CA LEU A 225 17.74 8.15 10.43
C LEU A 225 17.06 9.39 9.84
N ASN A 226 17.79 10.02 8.93
CA ASN A 226 17.72 11.42 8.56
C ASN A 226 16.51 11.75 7.66
N PHE A 227 15.51 12.43 8.24
CA PHE A 227 14.26 12.88 7.62
C PHE A 227 14.45 13.76 6.36
N GLU A 228 15.59 14.44 6.23
CA GLU A 228 15.95 15.28 5.08
C GLU A 228 15.90 14.52 3.73
N TRP A 229 16.20 13.22 3.72
CA TRP A 229 16.26 12.43 2.48
C TRP A 229 14.88 12.15 1.87
N VAL A 230 13.89 11.78 2.70
CA VAL A 230 12.50 11.55 2.25
C VAL A 230 11.90 12.84 1.72
N ARG A 231 12.17 13.96 2.41
CA ARG A 231 11.68 15.29 2.03
C ARG A 231 12.20 15.72 0.65
N ARG A 232 13.49 15.56 0.36
CA ARG A 232 14.09 15.99 -0.92
C ARG A 232 13.64 15.18 -2.14
N LYS A 233 13.16 13.94 -1.96
CA LYS A 233 12.85 13.03 -3.09
C LYS A 233 11.37 12.79 -3.35
N PHE A 234 10.52 12.88 -2.33
CA PHE A 234 9.07 12.67 -2.48
C PHE A 234 8.27 13.99 -2.44
N PHE A 235 8.92 15.13 -2.20
CA PHE A 235 8.25 16.42 -1.97
C PHE A 235 8.87 17.60 -2.73
N ALA A 236 9.87 17.36 -3.58
CA ALA A 236 10.40 18.34 -4.53
C ALA A 236 9.72 18.19 -5.88
#